data_AF-A0A1H4MEM9-F1
#
_entry.id   AF-A0A1H4MEM9-F1
#
_cell.length_a   1.000
_cell.length_b   1.000
_cell.length_c   1.000
_cell.angle_alpha   90.00
_cell.angle_beta   90.00
_cell.angle_gamma   90.00
#
_symmetry.space_group_name_H-M   'P 1'
#
loop_
_entity.id
_entity.type
_entity.pdbx_description
1 polymer ?
#
loop_
_entity_poly.entity_id
_entity_poly.type
_entity_poly.pdbx_seq_one_letter_code
_entity_poly.pdbx_strand_id
1 'polypeptide(L)'
;MLGITASTQIVIQTISLFSGIYVIRLLSTEEYALYTLANTMLGTIVILANAGIPTGVLAEGGKVWQDRAKLGGVFVSGFELRRKFGVVSLIICLPLLIYLFRHNGASWLTSILITVGLIPAFFAQISNSILEIAPKLAQDITPFQKNLIGINIGRLLLLLPFIFIFPFAYIAIYAATIPQVVGNRNLKKISNKYVDWEQSSSSRVKKSILQKVKRILPESIFYCLSSQITIWLLSIFGSTNSIAQIGALGRLAMVISLISVLFSTLITPRFARLESNYNLLLRRYWQSLLLVLIVLLGVITIVYLIPNQILWILGSDYTDLQQEVVLAVIGSCLSIFAGIISALYSSRGWIINPILYITINLISIVVGILLTDISKLSGVLILNIIIGTVQVLTHSLYGFYQLYNLKA
;
A
#
# COMPACT_ATOMS: atom_id res chain seq x y z
N MET A 1 6.35 8.32 -21.75
CA MET A 1 5.48 8.04 -20.58
C MET A 1 6.12 7.03 -19.62
N LEU A 2 6.42 5.80 -20.05
CA LEU A 2 7.06 4.78 -19.18
C LEU A 2 8.37 5.26 -18.53
N GLY A 3 9.30 5.81 -19.31
CA GLY A 3 10.57 6.33 -18.80
C GLY A 3 10.40 7.47 -17.79
N ILE A 4 9.50 8.43 -18.07
CA ILE A 4 9.19 9.57 -17.18
C ILE A 4 8.57 9.07 -15.86
N THR A 5 7.70 8.05 -15.92
CA THR A 5 7.09 7.45 -14.74
C THR A 5 8.08 6.70 -13.89
N ALA A 6 8.94 5.89 -14.52
CA ALA A 6 9.99 5.16 -13.83
C ALA A 6 10.98 6.13 -13.17
N SER A 7 11.48 7.13 -13.90
CA SER A 7 12.43 8.12 -13.37
C SER A 7 11.83 8.93 -12.22
N THR A 8 10.57 9.36 -12.35
CA THR A 8 9.86 10.06 -11.28
C THR A 8 9.71 9.19 -10.04
N GLN A 9 9.35 7.92 -10.20
CA GLN A 9 9.17 7.03 -9.07
C GLN A 9 10.49 6.72 -8.35
N ILE A 10 11.61 6.62 -9.09
CA ILE A 10 12.95 6.51 -8.51
C ILE A 10 13.26 7.73 -7.64
N VAL A 11 12.99 8.94 -8.13
CA VAL A 11 13.20 10.18 -7.35
C VAL A 11 12.34 10.19 -6.08
N ILE A 12 11.06 9.85 -6.19
CA ILE A 12 10.14 9.79 -5.05
C ILE A 12 10.62 8.78 -3.99
N GLN A 13 11.00 7.58 -4.42
CA GLN A 13 11.47 6.53 -3.51
C GLN A 13 12.79 6.91 -2.84
N THR A 14 13.69 7.56 -3.60
CA THR A 14 14.97 8.08 -3.10
C THR A 14 14.75 9.15 -2.03
N ILE A 15 13.89 10.14 -2.30
CA ILE A 15 13.53 11.18 -1.31
C ILE A 15 12.90 10.54 -0.07
N SER A 16 12.02 9.55 -0.26
CA SER A 16 11.36 8.85 0.86
C SER A 16 12.36 8.08 1.73
N LEU A 17 13.34 7.41 1.10
CA LEU A 17 14.41 6.70 1.79
C LEU A 17 15.29 7.67 2.59
N PHE A 18 15.77 8.75 1.97
CA PHE A 18 16.55 9.78 2.65
C PHE A 18 15.78 10.39 3.81
N SER A 19 14.50 10.73 3.62
CA SER A 19 13.64 11.25 4.67
C SER A 19 13.53 10.26 5.84
N GLY A 20 13.35 8.97 5.56
CA GLY A 20 13.28 7.93 6.58
C GLY A 20 14.57 7.77 7.39
N ILE A 21 15.73 7.71 6.69
CA ILE A 21 17.04 7.62 7.33
C ILE A 21 17.32 8.85 8.20
N TYR A 22 16.96 10.04 7.72
CA TYR A 22 17.16 11.29 8.45
C TYR A 22 16.34 11.33 9.76
N VAL A 23 15.09 10.89 9.72
CA VAL A 23 14.25 10.76 10.93
C VAL A 23 14.87 9.80 11.94
N ILE A 24 15.36 8.63 11.49
CA ILE A 24 15.99 7.63 12.37
C ILE A 24 17.21 8.18 13.10
N ARG A 25 18.04 8.99 12.41
CA ARG A 25 19.30 9.48 12.97
C ARG A 25 19.14 10.62 13.97
N LEU A 26 18.06 11.40 13.87
CA LEU A 26 17.87 12.59 14.69
C LEU A 26 16.86 12.42 15.82
N LEU A 27 15.87 11.54 15.66
CA LEU A 27 14.97 11.23 16.76
C LEU A 27 15.68 10.35 17.79
N SER A 28 15.36 10.58 19.07
CA SER A 28 15.70 9.62 20.12
C SER A 28 15.01 8.28 19.86
N THR A 29 15.50 7.21 20.48
CA THR A 29 14.91 5.88 20.39
C THR A 29 13.42 5.87 20.78
N GLU A 30 13.06 6.62 21.82
CA GLU A 30 11.68 6.78 22.28
C GLU A 30 10.80 7.50 21.26
N GLU A 31 11.23 8.67 20.78
CA GLU A 31 10.48 9.45 19.78
C GLU A 31 10.35 8.69 18.46
N TYR A 32 11.39 7.96 18.06
CA TYR A 32 11.34 7.11 16.87
C TYR A 32 10.36 5.93 17.04
N ALA A 33 10.25 5.35 18.24
CA ALA A 33 9.25 4.33 18.52
C ALA A 33 7.83 4.89 18.39
N LEU A 34 7.57 6.08 18.95
CA LEU A 34 6.27 6.77 18.80
C LEU A 34 5.96 7.12 17.35
N TYR A 35 6.94 7.62 16.60
CA TYR A 35 6.81 7.90 15.16
C TYR A 35 6.46 6.63 14.38
N THR A 36 7.12 5.52 14.68
CA THR A 36 6.89 4.24 14.01
C THR A 36 5.49 3.72 14.32
N LEU A 37 5.09 3.71 15.59
CA LEU A 37 3.76 3.31 16.05
C LEU A 37 2.65 4.14 15.37
N ALA A 38 2.83 5.45 15.30
CA ALA A 38 1.91 6.37 14.65
C ALA A 38 1.72 6.02 13.15
N ASN A 39 2.80 5.81 12.41
CA ASN A 39 2.72 5.50 10.97
C ASN A 39 2.13 4.10 10.71
N THR A 40 2.46 3.12 11.55
CA THR A 40 1.86 1.77 11.45
C THR A 40 0.35 1.84 11.64
N MET A 41 -0.11 2.54 12.68
CA MET A 41 -1.55 2.71 12.93
C MET A 41 -2.22 3.56 11.86
N LEU A 42 -1.58 4.61 11.34
CA LEU A 42 -2.09 5.36 10.19
C LEU A 42 -2.35 4.42 8.99
N GLY A 43 -1.41 3.51 8.68
CA GLY A 43 -1.58 2.50 7.63
C GLY A 43 -2.82 1.63 7.83
N THR A 44 -3.00 1.10 9.04
CA THR A 44 -4.18 0.29 9.42
C THR A 44 -5.48 1.07 9.26
N ILE A 45 -5.54 2.31 9.77
CA ILE A 45 -6.73 3.16 9.68
C ILE A 45 -7.08 3.45 8.22
N VAL A 46 -6.08 3.70 7.37
CA VAL A 46 -6.27 3.95 5.93
C VAL A 46 -6.80 2.72 5.20
N ILE A 47 -6.30 1.52 5.51
CA ILE A 47 -6.79 0.28 4.92
C ILE A 47 -8.27 0.07 5.29
N LEU A 48 -8.62 0.21 6.57
CA LEU A 48 -9.99 0.05 7.06
C LEU A 48 -10.95 1.12 6.50
N ALA A 49 -10.48 2.37 6.37
CA ALA A 49 -11.31 3.46 5.84
C ALA A 49 -11.51 3.36 4.33
N ASN A 50 -10.51 2.86 3.59
CA ASN A 50 -10.64 2.64 2.16
C ASN A 50 -11.54 1.44 1.87
N ALA A 51 -11.35 0.28 2.53
CA ALA A 51 -12.20 -0.92 2.46
C ALA A 51 -12.80 -1.25 1.08
N GLY A 52 -12.07 -1.01 -0.02
CA GLY A 52 -12.55 -1.23 -1.39
C GLY A 52 -13.30 -0.07 -2.06
N ILE A 53 -13.49 1.08 -1.41
CA ILE A 53 -14.06 2.30 -2.01
C ILE A 53 -13.22 2.77 -3.22
N PRO A 54 -11.88 2.93 -3.14
CA PRO A 54 -11.09 3.34 -4.32
C PRO A 54 -11.20 2.34 -5.47
N THR A 55 -11.20 1.04 -5.18
CA THR A 55 -11.41 -0.04 -6.15
C THR A 55 -12.79 0.06 -6.80
N GLY A 56 -13.83 0.33 -6.01
CA GLY A 56 -15.19 0.53 -6.50
C GLY A 56 -15.31 1.75 -7.41
N VAL A 57 -14.68 2.86 -7.03
CA VAL A 57 -14.59 4.09 -7.84
C VAL A 57 -13.82 3.85 -9.13
N LEU A 58 -12.69 3.14 -9.08
CA LEU A 58 -11.90 2.80 -10.27
C LEU A 58 -12.71 1.93 -11.24
N ALA A 59 -13.41 0.92 -10.73
CA ALA A 59 -14.19 -0.01 -11.54
C ALA A 59 -15.46 0.61 -12.14
N GLU A 60 -16.16 1.52 -11.43
CA GLU A 60 -17.29 2.26 -12.02
C GLU A 60 -16.81 3.41 -12.90
N GLY A 61 -15.77 4.13 -12.50
CA GLY A 61 -15.17 5.22 -13.25
C GLY A 61 -14.54 4.77 -14.56
N GLY A 62 -13.94 3.58 -14.59
CA GLY A 62 -13.37 2.98 -15.80
C GLY A 62 -14.41 2.73 -16.90
N LYS A 63 -15.70 2.59 -16.56
CA LYS A 63 -16.79 2.42 -17.54
C LYS A 63 -17.25 3.73 -18.17
N VAL A 64 -17.04 4.86 -17.48
CA VAL A 64 -17.55 6.19 -17.87
C VAL A 64 -16.44 7.23 -17.98
N TRP A 65 -15.19 6.81 -18.16
CA TRP A 65 -14.01 7.67 -18.09
C TRP A 65 -13.99 8.81 -19.12
N GLN A 66 -14.77 8.69 -20.20
CA GLN A 66 -14.89 9.71 -21.26
C GLN A 66 -15.96 10.78 -20.94
N ASP A 67 -16.92 10.48 -20.05
CA ASP A 67 -18.04 11.36 -19.73
C ASP A 67 -17.75 12.07 -18.40
N ARG A 68 -17.36 13.34 -18.50
CA ARG A 68 -16.97 14.17 -17.35
C ARG A 68 -18.06 14.27 -16.28
N ALA A 69 -19.34 14.33 -16.68
CA ALA A 69 -20.46 14.47 -15.76
C ALA A 69 -20.74 13.14 -15.05
N LYS A 70 -20.78 12.02 -15.79
CA LYS A 70 -20.96 10.69 -15.18
C LYS A 70 -19.79 10.34 -14.26
N LEU A 71 -18.56 10.65 -14.66
CA LEU A 71 -17.37 10.47 -13.82
C LEU A 71 -17.44 11.33 -12.55
N GLY A 72 -17.95 12.57 -12.67
CA GLY A 72 -18.34 13.44 -11.56
C GLY A 72 -19.19 12.75 -10.50
N GLY A 73 -20.34 12.21 -10.93
CA GLY A 73 -21.25 11.49 -10.05
C GLY A 73 -20.60 10.29 -9.35
N VAL A 74 -19.66 9.59 -9.99
CA VAL A 74 -18.89 8.49 -9.37
C VAL A 74 -17.95 9.00 -8.29
N PHE A 75 -17.18 10.06 -8.57
CA PHE A 75 -16.19 10.61 -7.64
C PHE A 75 -16.85 11.22 -6.41
N VAL A 76 -17.90 12.02 -6.57
CA VAL A 76 -18.65 12.63 -5.46
C VAL A 76 -19.25 11.54 -4.57
N SER A 77 -19.82 10.49 -5.17
CA SER A 77 -20.35 9.33 -4.43
C SER A 77 -19.27 8.59 -3.64
N GLY A 78 -18.10 8.38 -4.23
CA GLY A 78 -16.94 7.77 -3.56
C GLY A 78 -16.44 8.62 -2.39
N PHE A 79 -16.34 9.94 -2.56
CA PHE A 79 -15.91 10.87 -1.51
C PHE A 79 -16.87 10.91 -0.32
N GLU A 80 -18.18 10.85 -0.56
CA GLU A 80 -19.18 10.81 0.51
C GLU A 80 -19.11 9.51 1.32
N LEU A 81 -19.02 8.36 0.65
CA LEU A 81 -18.86 7.06 1.32
C LEU A 81 -17.58 7.06 2.15
N ARG A 82 -16.48 7.53 1.56
CA ARG A 82 -15.18 7.63 2.21
C ARG A 82 -15.22 8.47 3.48
N ARG A 83 -15.92 9.61 3.49
CA ARG A 83 -16.06 10.45 4.69
C ARG A 83 -16.71 9.66 5.84
N LYS A 84 -17.75 8.88 5.55
CA LYS A 84 -18.45 8.06 6.55
C LYS A 84 -17.55 6.94 7.10
N PHE A 85 -16.95 6.16 6.22
CA PHE A 85 -16.03 5.07 6.61
C PHE A 85 -14.80 5.59 7.35
N GLY A 86 -14.28 6.75 6.95
CA GLY A 86 -13.13 7.36 7.60
C GLY A 86 -13.42 7.81 9.03
N VAL A 87 -14.59 8.42 9.29
CA VAL A 87 -14.99 8.79 10.66
C VAL A 87 -15.14 7.55 11.54
N VAL A 88 -15.80 6.50 11.05
CA VAL A 88 -15.95 5.23 11.79
C VAL A 88 -14.58 4.62 12.11
N SER A 89 -13.68 4.58 11.13
CA SER A 89 -12.33 4.02 11.32
C SER A 89 -11.52 4.80 12.35
N LEU A 90 -11.61 6.15 12.34
CA LEU A 90 -10.95 6.98 13.35
C LEU A 90 -11.50 6.75 14.75
N ILE A 91 -12.83 6.66 14.91
CA ILE A 91 -13.47 6.43 16.21
C ILE A 91 -12.98 5.12 16.85
N ILE A 92 -12.77 4.08 16.05
CA ILE A 92 -12.33 2.77 16.54
C ILE A 92 -10.82 2.80 16.84
N CYS A 93 -10.01 3.34 15.94
CA CYS A 93 -8.56 3.19 16.01
C CYS A 93 -7.84 4.28 16.81
N LEU A 94 -8.39 5.49 16.95
CA LEU A 94 -7.75 6.56 17.72
C LEU A 94 -7.64 6.24 19.21
N PRO A 95 -8.68 5.70 19.89
CA PRO A 95 -8.55 5.31 21.30
C PRO A 95 -7.46 4.26 21.51
N LEU A 96 -7.38 3.27 20.60
CA LEU A 96 -6.33 2.25 20.62
C LEU A 96 -4.95 2.87 20.44
N LEU A 97 -4.79 3.81 19.51
CA LEU A 97 -3.53 4.50 19.29
C LEU A 97 -3.09 5.31 20.52
N ILE A 98 -4.00 6.06 21.14
CA ILE A 98 -3.70 6.83 22.35
C ILE A 98 -3.30 5.90 23.48
N TYR A 99 -4.02 4.79 23.68
CA TYR A 99 -3.65 3.77 24.65
C TYR A 99 -2.22 3.24 24.41
N LEU A 100 -1.88 2.90 23.17
CA LEU A 100 -0.55 2.41 22.82
C LEU A 100 0.54 3.46 23.07
N PHE A 101 0.31 4.74 22.79
CA PHE A 101 1.26 5.80 23.14
C PHE A 101 1.50 5.89 24.64
N ARG A 102 0.41 5.87 25.44
CA ARG A 102 0.50 5.95 26.90
C ARG A 102 1.22 4.74 27.50
N HIS A 103 1.00 3.55 26.94
CA HIS A 103 1.69 2.34 27.36
C HIS A 103 3.19 2.36 27.03
N ASN A 104 3.58 3.02 25.93
CA ASN A 104 4.98 3.23 25.54
C ASN A 104 5.59 4.48 26.17
N GLY A 105 5.11 4.93 27.33
CA GLY A 105 5.70 6.01 28.12
C GLY A 105 5.47 7.43 27.58
N ALA A 106 4.71 7.61 26.49
CA ALA A 106 4.48 8.94 25.92
C ALA A 106 3.68 9.83 26.87
N SER A 107 4.10 11.10 27.00
CA SER A 107 3.31 12.11 27.70
C SER A 107 1.93 12.31 27.04
N TRP A 108 0.94 12.80 27.81
CA TRP A 108 -0.39 13.13 27.26
C TRP A 108 -0.28 14.19 26.16
N LEU A 109 0.58 15.19 26.36
CA LEU A 109 0.80 16.24 25.38
C LEU A 109 1.35 15.67 24.07
N THR A 110 2.39 14.85 24.12
CA THR A 110 2.98 14.20 22.94
C THR A 110 1.95 13.33 22.22
N SER A 111 1.17 12.54 22.97
CA SER A 111 0.13 11.67 22.42
C SER A 111 -0.95 12.48 21.67
N ILE A 112 -1.37 13.61 22.24
CA ILE A 112 -2.35 14.51 21.62
C ILE A 112 -1.76 15.17 20.37
N LEU A 113 -0.54 15.70 20.44
CA LEU A 113 0.12 16.36 19.31
C LEU A 113 0.32 15.41 18.13
N ILE A 114 0.76 14.18 18.38
CA ILE A 114 0.88 13.16 17.33
C ILE A 114 -0.50 12.87 16.72
N THR A 115 -1.52 12.67 17.56
CA THR A 115 -2.88 12.35 17.11
C THR A 115 -3.48 13.47 16.25
N VAL A 116 -3.31 14.73 16.66
CA VAL A 116 -3.76 15.91 15.91
C VAL A 116 -3.06 16.00 14.56
N GLY A 117 -1.77 15.66 14.46
CA GLY A 117 -1.05 15.60 13.18
C GLY A 117 -1.49 14.45 12.27
N LEU A 118 -1.93 13.34 12.86
CA LEU A 118 -2.30 12.13 12.14
C LEU A 118 -3.69 12.24 11.49
N ILE A 119 -4.65 12.92 12.12
CA ILE A 119 -6.01 13.08 11.58
C ILE A 119 -6.02 13.73 10.18
N PRO A 120 -5.36 14.89 9.95
CA PRO A 120 -5.26 15.46 8.61
C PRO A 120 -4.45 14.58 7.65
N ALA A 121 -3.39 13.91 8.13
CA ALA A 121 -2.59 12.97 7.35
C ALA A 121 -3.46 11.85 6.78
N PHE A 122 -4.28 11.26 7.65
CA PHE A 122 -5.26 10.24 7.32
C PHE A 122 -6.23 10.74 6.26
N PHE A 123 -6.93 11.86 6.51
CA PHE A 123 -7.89 12.40 5.55
C PHE A 123 -7.24 12.76 4.21
N ALA A 124 -5.98 13.21 4.22
CA ALA A 124 -5.22 13.47 3.02
C ALA A 124 -4.92 12.16 2.26
N GLN A 125 -4.44 11.12 2.93
CA GLN A 125 -4.08 9.85 2.29
C GLN A 125 -5.29 9.17 1.64
N ILE A 126 -6.43 9.10 2.35
CA ILE A 126 -7.67 8.58 1.76
C ILE A 126 -8.21 9.50 0.65
N SER A 127 -7.86 10.80 0.61
CA SER A 127 -8.38 11.71 -0.45
C SER A 127 -7.58 11.50 -1.73
N ASN A 128 -6.27 11.34 -1.56
CA ASN A 128 -5.35 11.07 -2.64
C ASN A 128 -5.74 9.81 -3.40
N SER A 129 -6.12 8.73 -2.69
CA SER A 129 -6.50 7.44 -3.30
C SER A 129 -7.68 7.52 -4.26
N ILE A 130 -8.58 8.51 -4.10
CA ILE A 130 -9.67 8.76 -5.06
C ILE A 130 -9.23 9.78 -6.13
N LEU A 131 -8.62 10.89 -5.73
CA LEU A 131 -8.26 11.98 -6.65
C LEU A 131 -7.30 11.53 -7.76
N GLU A 132 -6.41 10.60 -7.46
CA GLU A 132 -5.46 10.07 -8.43
C GLU A 132 -6.10 9.19 -9.51
N ILE A 133 -7.30 8.64 -9.26
CA ILE A 133 -7.98 7.74 -10.19
C ILE A 133 -8.29 8.45 -11.52
N ALA A 134 -8.70 9.72 -11.47
CA ALA A 134 -9.09 10.48 -12.66
C ALA A 134 -7.93 10.67 -13.65
N PRO A 135 -6.77 11.25 -13.27
CA PRO A 135 -5.63 11.37 -14.18
C PRO A 135 -5.07 10.00 -14.58
N LYS A 136 -5.14 8.98 -13.71
CA LYS A 136 -4.74 7.60 -14.04
C LYS A 136 -5.64 6.98 -15.11
N LEU A 137 -6.96 7.17 -15.04
CA LEU A 137 -7.91 6.69 -16.06
C LEU A 137 -7.75 7.45 -17.38
N ALA A 138 -7.55 8.78 -17.32
CA ALA A 138 -7.29 9.61 -18.48
C ALA A 138 -5.89 9.36 -19.10
N GLN A 139 -4.99 8.67 -18.38
CA GLN A 139 -3.59 8.46 -18.75
C GLN A 139 -2.78 9.76 -18.89
N ASP A 140 -3.25 10.85 -18.29
CA ASP A 140 -2.51 12.10 -18.14
C ASP A 140 -1.69 12.06 -16.84
N ILE A 141 -0.60 11.29 -16.89
CA ILE A 141 0.18 10.91 -15.71
C ILE A 141 1.20 12.00 -15.33
N THR A 142 1.60 12.87 -16.28
CA THR A 142 2.64 13.88 -16.05
C THR A 142 2.24 14.90 -14.97
N PRO A 143 1.03 15.50 -14.98
CA PRO A 143 0.63 16.42 -13.92
C PRO A 143 0.51 15.73 -12.56
N PHE A 144 0.02 14.49 -12.54
CA PHE A 144 -0.05 13.67 -11.33
C PHE A 144 1.35 13.44 -10.74
N GLN A 145 2.32 13.08 -11.57
CA GLN A 145 3.70 12.86 -11.16
C GLN A 145 4.41 14.12 -10.68
N LYS A 146 4.25 15.24 -11.38
CA LYS A 146 4.77 16.54 -10.93
C LYS A 146 4.23 16.90 -9.55
N ASN A 147 2.94 16.65 -9.30
CA ASN A 147 2.33 16.85 -7.99
C ASN A 147 2.94 15.93 -6.92
N LEU A 148 3.13 14.63 -7.22
CA LEU A 148 3.77 13.70 -6.29
C LEU A 148 5.22 14.08 -5.96
N ILE A 149 6.01 14.52 -6.95
CA ILE A 149 7.35 15.04 -6.71
C ILE A 149 7.27 16.26 -5.78
N GLY A 150 6.38 17.21 -6.07
CA GLY A 150 6.18 18.40 -5.25
C GLY A 150 5.83 18.08 -3.79
N ILE A 151 4.99 17.07 -3.55
CA ILE A 151 4.67 16.59 -2.19
C ILE A 151 5.94 16.09 -1.49
N ASN A 152 6.74 15.26 -2.15
CA ASN A 152 7.94 14.66 -1.55
C ASN A 152 9.06 15.68 -1.32
N ILE A 153 9.28 16.60 -2.27
CA ILE A 153 10.20 17.72 -2.08
C ILE A 153 9.73 18.62 -0.94
N GLY A 154 8.45 18.97 -0.89
CA GLY A 154 7.88 19.75 0.20
C GLY A 154 8.05 19.06 1.55
N ARG A 155 7.88 17.74 1.60
CA ARG A 155 8.16 16.93 2.81
C ARG A 155 9.62 17.07 3.20
N LEU A 156 10.56 16.89 2.28
CA LEU A 156 11.99 16.99 2.57
C LEU A 156 12.36 18.39 3.07
N LEU A 157 11.87 19.44 2.42
CA LEU A 157 12.14 20.84 2.78
C LEU A 157 11.60 21.22 4.16
N LEU A 158 10.46 20.68 4.58
CA LEU A 158 9.95 20.85 5.94
C LEU A 158 10.65 19.92 6.93
N LEU A 159 10.99 18.71 6.53
CA LEU A 159 11.52 17.70 7.43
C LEU A 159 12.97 18.01 7.85
N LEU A 160 13.82 18.43 6.91
CA LEU A 160 15.24 18.68 7.15
C LEU A 160 15.51 19.72 8.28
N PRO A 161 15.02 20.98 8.19
CA PRO A 161 15.31 21.97 9.20
C PRO A 161 14.54 21.74 10.50
N PHE A 162 13.27 21.33 10.43
CA PHE A 162 12.43 21.27 11.63
C PHE A 162 12.78 20.08 12.54
N ILE A 163 13.09 18.90 11.99
CA ILE A 163 13.55 17.78 12.84
C ILE A 163 14.92 18.06 13.45
N PHE A 164 15.80 18.74 12.72
CA PHE A 164 17.12 19.11 13.22
C PHE A 164 17.04 20.02 14.45
N ILE A 165 16.14 21.01 14.42
CA ILE A 165 15.94 21.94 15.53
C ILE A 165 15.09 21.30 16.65
N PHE A 166 14.09 20.51 16.26
CA PHE A 166 13.12 19.94 17.18
C PHE A 166 12.92 18.44 16.87
N PRO A 167 13.70 17.55 17.50
CA PRO A 167 13.70 16.12 17.21
C PRO A 167 12.52 15.41 17.89
N PHE A 168 11.29 15.78 17.54
CA PHE A 168 10.06 15.16 18.04
C PHE A 168 9.26 14.47 16.93
N ALA A 169 8.60 13.35 17.27
CA ALA A 169 7.83 12.53 16.35
C ALA A 169 6.69 13.29 15.68
N TYR A 170 5.97 14.14 16.43
CA TYR A 170 4.85 14.92 15.88
C TYR A 170 5.32 15.89 14.79
N ILE A 171 6.54 16.43 14.88
CA ILE A 171 7.11 17.35 13.87
C ILE A 171 7.39 16.60 12.58
N ALA A 172 7.95 15.40 12.67
CA ALA A 172 8.15 14.53 11.51
C ALA A 172 6.81 14.19 10.81
N ILE A 173 5.75 13.98 11.58
CA ILE A 173 4.40 13.73 11.06
C ILE A 173 3.85 15.00 10.39
N TYR A 174 3.92 16.17 11.04
CA TYR A 174 3.46 17.42 10.46
C TYR A 174 4.19 17.78 9.16
N ALA A 175 5.51 17.57 9.11
CA ALA A 175 6.32 17.79 7.92
C ALA A 175 5.90 16.90 6.73
N ALA A 176 5.38 15.70 6.99
CA ALA A 176 4.82 14.84 5.95
C ALA A 176 3.37 15.23 5.58
N THR A 177 2.57 15.65 6.56
CA THR A 177 1.14 15.95 6.39
C THR A 177 0.88 17.23 5.61
N ILE A 178 1.59 18.32 5.92
CA ILE A 178 1.32 19.63 5.30
C ILE A 178 1.48 19.59 3.77
N PRO A 179 2.59 19.08 3.20
CA PRO A 179 2.75 18.99 1.75
C PRO A 179 1.72 18.05 1.11
N GLN A 180 1.35 16.95 1.77
CA GLN A 180 0.33 16.04 1.27
C GLN A 180 -1.05 16.71 1.17
N VAL A 181 -1.44 17.53 2.16
CA VAL A 181 -2.71 18.28 2.13
C VAL A 181 -2.72 19.29 0.99
N VAL A 182 -1.62 20.04 0.81
CA VAL A 182 -1.48 21.00 -0.31
C VAL A 182 -1.48 20.27 -1.65
N GLY A 183 -0.74 19.17 -1.76
CA GLY A 183 -0.69 18.33 -2.94
C GLY A 183 -2.04 17.73 -3.32
N ASN A 184 -2.90 17.41 -2.35
CA ASN A 184 -4.27 16.98 -2.63
C ASN A 184 -5.15 18.09 -3.18
N ARG A 185 -4.98 19.33 -2.69
CA ARG A 185 -5.69 20.50 -3.24
C ARG A 185 -5.28 20.71 -4.69
N ASN A 186 -3.99 20.58 -4.99
CA ASN A 186 -3.48 20.65 -6.35
C ASN A 186 -3.99 19.49 -7.22
N LEU A 187 -4.04 18.27 -6.68
CA LEU A 187 -4.56 17.12 -7.39
C LEU A 187 -6.06 17.24 -7.68
N LYS A 188 -6.84 17.87 -6.79
CA LYS A 188 -8.23 18.25 -7.06
C LYS A 188 -8.34 19.23 -8.23
N LYS A 189 -7.46 20.23 -8.31
CA LYS A 189 -7.40 21.14 -9.47
C LYS A 189 -7.06 20.39 -10.76
N ILE A 190 -6.14 19.43 -10.71
CA ILE A 190 -5.80 18.57 -11.86
C ILE A 190 -7.00 17.72 -12.29
N SER A 191 -7.72 17.13 -11.32
CA SER A 191 -8.87 16.26 -11.62
C SER A 191 -10.08 17.01 -12.15
N ASN A 192 -10.23 18.32 -11.89
CA ASN A 192 -11.31 19.15 -12.46
C ASN A 192 -11.37 19.09 -14.00
N LYS A 193 -10.25 18.81 -14.68
CA LYS A 193 -10.20 18.62 -16.13
C LYS A 193 -11.02 17.40 -16.60
N TYR A 194 -11.12 16.39 -15.75
CA TYR A 194 -11.70 15.08 -16.06
C TYR A 194 -13.02 14.82 -15.35
N VAL A 195 -13.24 15.49 -14.21
CA VAL A 195 -14.35 15.24 -13.29
C VAL A 195 -15.13 16.53 -13.11
N ASP A 196 -16.45 16.46 -13.27
CA ASP A 196 -17.35 17.54 -12.85
C ASP A 196 -17.74 17.34 -11.38
N TRP A 197 -17.24 18.22 -10.51
CA TRP A 197 -17.46 18.13 -9.06
C TRP A 197 -18.80 18.76 -8.61
N GLU A 198 -19.53 19.41 -9.50
CA GLU A 198 -20.84 20.01 -9.21
C GLU A 198 -21.97 18.96 -9.29
N GLN A 199 -21.65 17.77 -9.78
CA GLN A 199 -22.58 16.65 -9.86
C GLN A 199 -23.01 16.18 -8.48
N SER A 200 -24.28 15.79 -8.37
CA SER A 200 -24.81 15.20 -7.15
C SER A 200 -24.40 13.73 -7.04
N SER A 201 -24.34 13.23 -5.80
CA SER A 201 -24.04 11.83 -5.59
C SER A 201 -25.18 10.93 -6.10
N SER A 202 -24.81 9.93 -6.90
CA SER A 202 -25.73 8.91 -7.38
C SER A 202 -25.93 7.77 -6.38
N SER A 203 -27.17 7.56 -5.95
CA SER A 203 -27.55 6.43 -5.09
C SER A 203 -27.22 5.07 -5.74
N ARG A 204 -27.40 4.95 -7.06
CA ARG A 204 -27.06 3.73 -7.82
C ARG A 204 -25.57 3.42 -7.73
N VAL A 205 -24.72 4.42 -7.94
CA VAL A 205 -23.26 4.25 -7.86
C VAL A 205 -22.84 3.94 -6.42
N LYS A 206 -23.37 4.64 -5.41
CA LYS A 206 -23.13 4.33 -4.00
C LYS A 206 -23.47 2.87 -3.67
N LYS A 207 -24.62 2.38 -4.11
CA LYS A 207 -25.04 0.98 -3.88
C LYS A 207 -24.06 0.00 -4.53
N SER A 208 -23.61 0.27 -5.76
CA SER A 208 -22.60 -0.54 -6.44
C SER A 208 -21.26 -0.55 -5.70
N ILE A 209 -20.77 0.61 -5.26
CA ILE A 209 -19.54 0.71 -4.47
C ILE A 209 -19.70 -0.03 -3.13
N LEU A 210 -20.81 0.14 -2.42
CA LEU A 210 -21.08 -0.54 -1.15
C LEU A 210 -21.15 -2.05 -1.28
N GLN A 211 -21.70 -2.58 -2.38
CA GLN A 211 -21.67 -4.02 -2.66
C GLN A 211 -20.23 -4.55 -2.75
N LYS A 212 -19.32 -3.79 -3.38
CA LYS A 212 -17.90 -4.12 -3.45
C LYS A 212 -17.23 -4.00 -2.09
N VAL A 213 -17.50 -2.92 -1.35
CA VAL A 213 -16.99 -2.70 0.01
C VAL A 213 -17.40 -3.84 0.94
N LYS A 214 -18.67 -4.28 0.91
CA LYS A 214 -19.14 -5.38 1.76
C LYS A 214 -18.36 -6.69 1.51
N ARG A 215 -17.86 -6.89 0.28
CA ARG A 215 -17.02 -8.04 -0.07
C ARG A 215 -15.55 -7.79 0.28
N ILE A 216 -15.00 -6.60 0.08
CA ILE A 216 -13.58 -6.32 0.32
C ILE A 216 -13.26 -6.08 1.82
N LEU A 217 -14.23 -5.60 2.60
CA LEU A 217 -14.03 -5.21 4.00
C LEU A 217 -13.55 -6.38 4.89
N PRO A 218 -14.16 -7.58 4.87
CA PRO A 218 -13.65 -8.71 5.67
C PRO A 218 -12.21 -9.09 5.32
N GLU A 219 -11.88 -9.10 4.02
CA GLU A 219 -10.52 -9.33 3.53
C GLU A 219 -9.56 -8.25 4.04
N SER A 220 -9.98 -6.98 4.05
CA SER A 220 -9.17 -5.85 4.54
C SER A 220 -8.90 -5.96 6.04
N ILE A 221 -9.90 -6.36 6.83
CA ILE A 221 -9.76 -6.60 8.28
C ILE A 221 -8.76 -7.74 8.52
N PHE A 222 -8.92 -8.85 7.81
CA PHE A 222 -8.01 -9.98 7.89
C PHE A 222 -6.59 -9.58 7.48
N TYR A 223 -6.43 -8.81 6.41
CA TYR A 223 -5.13 -8.35 5.94
C TYR A 223 -4.40 -7.48 6.97
N CYS A 224 -5.11 -6.56 7.65
CA CYS A 224 -4.52 -5.77 8.73
C CYS A 224 -3.90 -6.65 9.82
N LEU A 225 -4.60 -7.71 10.24
CA LEU A 225 -4.12 -8.64 11.25
C LEU A 225 -3.00 -9.56 10.72
N SER A 226 -3.22 -10.16 9.55
CA SER A 226 -2.32 -11.11 8.91
C SER A 226 -0.96 -10.48 8.54
N SER A 227 -0.95 -9.21 8.12
CA SER A 227 0.29 -8.51 7.74
C SER A 227 1.31 -8.39 8.89
N GLN A 228 0.87 -8.50 10.14
CA GLN A 228 1.73 -8.39 11.33
C GLN A 228 2.10 -9.76 11.92
N ILE A 229 1.61 -10.87 11.33
CA ILE A 229 1.78 -12.19 11.90
C ILE A 229 3.25 -12.60 12.05
N THR A 230 4.09 -12.21 11.09
CA THR A 230 5.55 -12.44 11.15
C THR A 230 6.17 -11.80 12.38
N ILE A 231 5.77 -10.57 12.70
CA ILE A 231 6.28 -9.84 13.86
C ILE A 231 5.75 -10.48 15.16
N TRP A 232 4.48 -10.89 15.19
CA TRP A 232 3.89 -11.54 16.36
C TRP A 232 4.55 -12.90 16.64
N LEU A 233 4.75 -13.72 15.61
CA LEU A 233 5.43 -15.01 15.75
C LEU A 233 6.86 -14.82 16.25
N LEU A 234 7.63 -13.89 15.67
CA LEU A 234 9.00 -13.61 16.13
C LEU A 234 9.04 -12.99 17.52
N SER A 235 8.03 -12.21 17.91
CA SER A 235 7.95 -11.63 19.26
C SER A 235 7.67 -12.67 20.35
N ILE A 236 7.01 -13.78 20.01
CA ILE A 236 6.64 -14.84 20.96
C ILE A 236 7.68 -15.97 20.95
N PHE A 237 8.14 -16.38 19.77
CA PHE A 237 8.95 -17.59 19.57
C PHE A 237 10.40 -17.29 19.14
N GLY A 238 10.68 -16.08 18.67
CA GLY A 238 11.98 -15.67 18.16
C GLY A 238 12.85 -14.93 19.18
N SER A 239 14.06 -14.57 18.76
CA SER A 239 14.97 -13.75 19.56
C SER A 239 14.80 -12.25 19.25
N THR A 240 15.19 -11.38 20.18
CA THR A 240 15.24 -9.92 19.95
C THR A 240 16.07 -9.57 18.72
N ASN A 241 17.13 -10.33 18.43
CA ASN A 241 17.95 -10.14 17.24
C ASN A 241 17.15 -10.45 15.96
N SER A 242 16.39 -11.54 15.94
CA SER A 242 15.53 -11.92 14.80
C SER A 242 14.50 -10.83 14.47
N ILE A 243 13.97 -10.14 15.48
CA ILE A 243 13.01 -9.03 15.31
C ILE A 243 13.70 -7.79 14.69
N ALA A 244 14.93 -7.47 15.13
CA ALA A 244 15.68 -6.36 14.53
C ALA A 244 16.05 -6.65 13.07
N GLN A 245 16.47 -7.88 12.78
CA GLN A 245 16.87 -8.33 11.44
C GLN A 245 15.70 -8.32 10.45
N ILE A 246 14.50 -8.81 10.84
CA ILE A 246 13.32 -8.74 9.96
C ILE A 246 12.92 -7.28 9.66
N GLY A 247 13.06 -6.38 10.64
CA GLY A 247 12.81 -4.96 10.47
C GLY A 247 13.78 -4.31 9.47
N ALA A 248 15.07 -4.66 9.53
CA ALA A 248 16.09 -4.20 8.60
C ALA A 248 15.83 -4.72 7.18
N LEU A 249 15.57 -6.02 7.02
CA LEU A 249 15.23 -6.63 5.73
C LEU A 249 13.94 -6.03 5.12
N GLY A 250 12.95 -5.71 5.96
CA GLY A 250 11.73 -5.02 5.53
C GLY A 250 11.99 -3.65 4.87
N ARG A 251 13.10 -2.98 5.18
CA ARG A 251 13.47 -1.72 4.53
C ARG A 251 13.91 -1.93 3.07
N LEU A 252 14.56 -3.05 2.76
CA LEU A 252 14.90 -3.42 1.39
C LEU A 252 13.64 -3.65 0.55
N ALA A 253 12.60 -4.24 1.14
CA ALA A 253 11.31 -4.46 0.47
C ALA A 253 10.65 -3.15 0.02
N MET A 254 10.92 -2.01 0.67
CA MET A 254 10.41 -0.70 0.23
C MET A 254 10.91 -0.32 -1.16
N VAL A 255 12.15 -0.69 -1.54
CA VAL A 255 12.68 -0.40 -2.88
C VAL A 255 11.93 -1.20 -3.93
N ILE A 256 11.59 -2.45 -3.63
CA ILE A 256 10.84 -3.36 -4.51
C ILE A 256 9.40 -2.85 -4.73
N SER A 257 8.83 -2.13 -3.75
CA SER A 257 7.48 -1.55 -3.86
C SER A 257 7.31 -0.59 -5.05
N LEU A 258 8.41 -0.04 -5.60
CA LEU A 258 8.42 0.75 -6.84
C LEU A 258 7.70 0.03 -7.98
N ILE A 259 7.88 -1.30 -8.09
CA ILE A 259 7.25 -2.13 -9.13
C ILE A 259 5.72 -2.06 -9.01
N SER A 260 5.19 -2.18 -7.80
CA SER A 260 3.76 -2.10 -7.51
C SER A 260 3.18 -0.72 -7.89
N VAL A 261 3.92 0.36 -7.62
CA VAL A 261 3.49 1.73 -7.98
C VAL A 261 3.44 1.91 -9.50
N LEU A 262 4.44 1.41 -10.24
CA LEU A 262 4.43 1.47 -11.70
C LEU A 262 3.24 0.71 -12.30
N PHE A 263 2.93 -0.47 -11.76
CA PHE A 263 1.78 -1.26 -12.21
C PHE A 263 0.45 -0.57 -11.93
N SER A 264 0.24 -0.07 -10.71
CA SER A 264 -1.00 0.60 -10.31
C SER A 264 -1.23 1.95 -11.00
N THR A 265 -0.17 2.61 -11.47
CA THR A 265 -0.26 3.90 -12.17
C THR A 265 -0.45 3.73 -13.68
N LEU A 266 0.19 2.74 -14.30
CA LEU A 266 0.22 2.58 -15.76
C LEU A 266 -0.66 1.45 -16.27
N ILE A 267 -0.54 0.26 -15.67
CA ILE A 267 -1.09 -0.98 -16.24
C ILE A 267 -2.52 -1.21 -15.76
N THR A 268 -2.75 -1.12 -14.44
CA THR A 268 -4.08 -1.34 -13.86
C THR A 268 -5.18 -0.43 -14.45
N PRO A 269 -4.97 0.90 -14.62
CA PRO A 269 -5.99 1.77 -15.20
C PRO A 269 -6.22 1.48 -16.69
N ARG A 270 -5.19 1.07 -17.44
CA ARG A 270 -5.34 0.65 -18.84
C ARG A 270 -6.18 -0.62 -18.93
N PHE A 271 -5.92 -1.58 -18.05
CA PHE A 271 -6.67 -2.83 -17.98
C PHE A 271 -8.15 -2.59 -17.60
N ALA A 272 -8.42 -1.68 -16.67
CA ALA A 272 -9.77 -1.31 -16.26
C ALA A 272 -10.63 -0.75 -17.42
N ARG A 273 -10.01 -0.08 -18.40
CA ARG A 273 -10.68 0.50 -19.57
C ARG A 273 -10.93 -0.48 -20.71
N LEU A 274 -10.36 -1.69 -20.66
CA LEU A 274 -10.53 -2.66 -21.73
C LEU A 274 -11.99 -3.14 -21.80
N GLU A 275 -12.48 -3.27 -23.03
CA GLU A 275 -13.78 -3.87 -23.32
C GLU A 275 -13.87 -5.29 -22.76
N SER A 276 -15.08 -5.74 -22.46
CA SER A 276 -15.35 -7.08 -21.90
C SER A 276 -15.26 -8.19 -22.96
N ASN A 277 -14.21 -8.18 -23.77
CA ASN A 277 -13.91 -9.21 -24.76
C ASN A 277 -12.92 -10.23 -24.19
N TYR A 278 -13.32 -11.50 -24.15
CA TYR A 278 -12.53 -12.61 -23.60
C TYR A 278 -11.10 -12.68 -24.15
N ASN A 279 -10.95 -12.72 -25.48
CA ASN A 279 -9.64 -12.94 -26.13
C ASN A 279 -8.69 -11.77 -25.87
N LEU A 280 -9.21 -10.55 -25.93
CA LEU A 280 -8.42 -9.34 -25.66
C LEU A 280 -7.96 -9.31 -24.20
N LEU A 281 -8.88 -9.54 -23.26
CA LEU A 281 -8.60 -9.49 -21.84
C LEU A 281 -7.63 -10.58 -21.41
N LEU A 282 -7.83 -11.82 -21.87
CA LEU A 282 -6.93 -12.94 -21.57
C LEU A 282 -5.50 -12.64 -22.06
N ARG A 283 -5.35 -12.14 -23.29
CA ARG A 283 -4.05 -11.78 -23.85
C ARG A 283 -3.37 -10.67 -23.03
N ARG A 284 -4.10 -9.61 -22.68
CA ARG A 284 -3.56 -8.48 -21.90
C ARG A 284 -3.25 -8.86 -20.45
N TYR A 285 -4.05 -9.74 -19.87
CA TYR A 285 -3.83 -10.30 -18.55
C TYR A 285 -2.52 -11.11 -18.53
N TRP A 286 -2.35 -12.07 -19.44
CA TRP A 286 -1.12 -12.85 -19.57
C TRP A 286 0.12 -11.99 -19.84
N GLN A 287 0.03 -11.02 -20.75
CA GLN A 287 1.13 -10.07 -21.02
C GLN A 287 1.54 -9.30 -19.75
N SER A 288 0.55 -8.88 -18.95
CA SER A 288 0.81 -8.17 -17.70
C SER A 288 1.49 -9.09 -16.68
N LEU A 289 1.01 -10.33 -16.51
CA LEU A 289 1.60 -11.29 -15.57
C LEU A 289 3.02 -11.70 -15.95
N LEU A 290 3.27 -12.00 -17.23
CA LEU A 290 4.61 -12.35 -17.71
C LEU A 290 5.60 -11.20 -17.53
N LEU A 291 5.17 -9.95 -17.80
CA LEU A 291 6.01 -8.78 -17.59
C LEU A 291 6.39 -8.64 -16.11
N VAL A 292 5.43 -8.78 -15.18
CA VAL A 292 5.74 -8.73 -13.74
C VAL A 292 6.71 -9.84 -13.36
N LEU A 293 6.42 -11.07 -13.80
CA LEU A 293 7.21 -12.24 -13.44
C LEU A 293 8.67 -12.08 -13.87
N ILE A 294 8.92 -11.62 -15.11
CA ILE A 294 10.27 -11.37 -15.62
C ILE A 294 10.99 -10.32 -14.76
N VAL A 295 10.31 -9.22 -14.42
CA VAL A 295 10.90 -8.14 -13.60
C VAL A 295 11.22 -8.65 -12.19
N LEU A 296 10.31 -9.38 -11.55
CA LEU A 296 10.51 -9.91 -10.20
C LEU A 296 11.60 -10.99 -10.15
N LEU A 297 11.65 -11.89 -11.14
CA LEU A 297 12.73 -12.86 -11.26
C LEU A 297 14.07 -12.14 -11.45
N GLY A 298 14.14 -11.09 -12.26
CA GLY A 298 15.33 -10.26 -12.40
C GLY A 298 15.79 -9.65 -11.07
N VAL A 299 14.86 -9.14 -10.25
CA VAL A 299 15.18 -8.63 -8.90
C VAL A 299 15.73 -9.73 -8.00
N ILE A 300 15.09 -10.91 -7.96
CA ILE A 300 15.54 -12.06 -7.17
C ILE A 300 16.95 -12.50 -7.62
N THR A 301 17.19 -12.59 -8.93
CA THR A 301 18.49 -12.96 -9.49
C THR A 301 19.57 -11.95 -9.10
N ILE A 302 19.30 -10.64 -9.16
CA ILE A 302 20.26 -9.62 -8.72
C ILE A 302 20.60 -9.79 -7.25
N VAL A 303 19.60 -9.96 -6.38
CA VAL A 303 19.82 -10.12 -4.93
C VAL A 303 20.59 -11.39 -4.61
N TYR A 304 20.33 -12.47 -5.35
CA TYR A 304 21.04 -13.73 -5.22
C TYR A 304 22.51 -13.65 -5.66
N LEU A 305 22.82 -12.87 -6.70
CA LEU A 305 24.18 -12.74 -7.22
C LEU A 305 25.08 -11.81 -6.38
N ILE A 306 24.51 -10.78 -5.75
CA ILE A 306 25.26 -9.77 -4.98
C ILE A 306 24.66 -9.49 -3.59
N PRO A 307 24.43 -10.51 -2.73
CA PRO A 307 23.80 -10.32 -1.43
C PRO A 307 24.64 -9.44 -0.50
N ASN A 308 25.97 -9.58 -0.52
CA ASN A 308 26.89 -8.82 0.35
C ASN A 308 26.84 -7.31 0.10
N GLN A 309 26.79 -6.91 -1.17
CA GLN A 309 26.73 -5.51 -1.56
C GLN A 309 25.40 -4.87 -1.16
N ILE A 310 24.31 -5.64 -1.18
CA ILE A 310 23.00 -5.18 -0.74
C ILE A 310 22.95 -5.07 0.79
N LEU A 311 23.51 -6.04 1.51
CA LEU A 311 23.60 -6.03 2.97
C LEU A 311 24.48 -4.87 3.49
N TRP A 312 25.46 -4.41 2.71
CA TRP A 312 26.26 -3.24 3.09
C TRP A 312 25.42 -1.97 3.30
N ILE A 313 24.28 -1.86 2.60
CA ILE A 313 23.33 -0.76 2.78
C ILE A 313 22.71 -0.78 4.18
N LEU A 314 22.56 -1.96 4.79
CA LEU A 314 21.99 -2.14 6.12
C LEU A 314 23.04 -1.94 7.23
N GLY A 315 24.32 -2.20 6.95
CA GLY A 315 25.45 -2.03 7.89
C GLY A 315 26.19 -3.33 8.19
N SER A 316 27.30 -3.23 8.93
CA SER A 316 28.18 -4.36 9.27
C SER A 316 27.49 -5.44 10.11
N ASP A 317 26.50 -5.07 10.92
CA ASP A 317 25.83 -6.00 11.85
C ASP A 317 24.91 -7.01 11.15
N TYR A 318 24.71 -6.85 9.84
CA TYR A 318 23.81 -7.66 9.02
C TYR A 318 24.52 -8.47 7.93
N THR A 319 25.85 -8.48 7.90
CA THR A 319 26.64 -9.16 6.85
C THR A 319 26.38 -10.66 6.78
N ASP A 320 25.96 -11.27 7.89
CA ASP A 320 25.72 -12.71 7.99
C ASP A 320 24.36 -13.14 7.44
N LEU A 321 23.50 -12.19 7.02
CA LEU A 321 22.14 -12.44 6.54
C LEU A 321 22.03 -12.73 5.03
N GLN A 322 23.07 -13.33 4.43
CA GLN A 322 23.14 -13.55 2.99
C GLN A 322 21.99 -14.42 2.46
N GLN A 323 21.58 -15.45 3.21
CA GLN A 323 20.48 -16.33 2.80
C GLN A 323 19.13 -15.69 3.11
N GLU A 324 19.02 -15.04 4.25
CA GLU A 324 17.82 -14.40 4.77
C GLU A 324 17.39 -13.23 3.90
N VAL A 325 18.33 -12.44 3.36
CA VAL A 325 18.00 -11.37 2.42
C VAL A 325 17.36 -11.90 1.15
N VAL A 326 17.85 -13.03 0.62
CA VAL A 326 17.27 -13.67 -0.57
C VAL A 326 15.86 -14.17 -0.26
N LEU A 327 15.67 -14.87 0.87
CA LEU A 327 14.35 -15.37 1.27
C LEU A 327 13.33 -14.23 1.49
N ALA A 328 13.74 -13.15 2.14
CA ALA A 328 12.90 -11.97 2.36
C ALA A 328 12.49 -11.29 1.05
N VAL A 329 13.41 -11.22 0.07
CA VAL A 329 13.11 -10.68 -1.26
C VAL A 329 12.16 -11.58 -2.04
N ILE A 330 12.33 -12.90 -1.98
CA ILE A 330 11.40 -13.85 -2.63
C ILE A 330 9.99 -13.68 -2.06
N GLY A 331 9.85 -13.65 -0.73
CA GLY A 331 8.56 -13.42 -0.06
C GLY A 331 7.93 -12.09 -0.49
N SER A 332 8.71 -11.00 -0.51
CA SER A 332 8.24 -9.69 -0.95
C SER A 332 7.80 -9.68 -2.41
N CYS A 333 8.54 -10.36 -3.30
CA CYS A 333 8.17 -10.49 -4.70
C CYS A 333 6.87 -11.26 -4.88
N LEU A 334 6.66 -12.36 -4.14
CA LEU A 334 5.40 -13.11 -4.16
C LEU A 334 4.22 -12.26 -3.69
N SER A 335 4.37 -11.51 -2.60
CA SER A 335 3.32 -10.59 -2.12
C SER A 335 2.99 -9.50 -3.14
N ILE A 336 4.00 -8.91 -3.80
CA ILE A 336 3.80 -7.92 -4.85
C ILE A 336 3.10 -8.56 -6.05
N PHE A 337 3.49 -9.77 -6.45
CA PHE A 337 2.87 -10.46 -7.57
C PHE A 337 1.39 -10.77 -7.31
N ALA A 338 1.08 -11.34 -6.15
CA ALA A 338 -0.28 -11.56 -5.66
C ALA A 338 -1.10 -10.25 -5.66
N GLY A 339 -0.53 -9.16 -5.14
CA GLY A 339 -1.15 -7.84 -5.12
C GLY A 339 -1.46 -7.29 -6.52
N ILE A 340 -0.55 -7.46 -7.48
CA ILE A 340 -0.78 -7.01 -8.87
C ILE A 340 -1.87 -7.85 -9.55
N ILE A 341 -1.84 -9.18 -9.37
CA ILE A 341 -2.90 -10.09 -9.86
C ILE A 341 -4.26 -9.63 -9.32
N SER A 342 -4.33 -9.38 -8.00
CA SER A 342 -5.53 -8.90 -7.33
C SER A 342 -6.00 -7.55 -7.86
N ALA A 343 -5.08 -6.59 -8.05
CA ALA A 343 -5.39 -5.28 -8.58
C ALA A 343 -5.98 -5.33 -9.99
N LEU A 344 -5.49 -6.22 -10.87
CA LEU A 344 -5.99 -6.36 -12.23
C LEU A 344 -7.47 -6.79 -12.25
N TYR A 345 -7.82 -7.90 -11.61
CA TYR A 345 -9.21 -8.36 -11.60
C TYR A 345 -10.12 -7.41 -10.78
N SER A 346 -9.61 -6.85 -9.68
CA SER A 346 -10.36 -5.96 -8.80
C SER A 346 -10.67 -4.63 -9.47
N SER A 347 -9.79 -4.15 -10.36
CA SER A 347 -10.02 -2.93 -11.15
C SER A 347 -11.24 -3.04 -12.08
N ARG A 348 -11.68 -4.26 -12.40
CA ARG A 348 -12.92 -4.51 -13.16
C ARG A 348 -14.11 -4.85 -12.27
N GLY A 349 -13.94 -4.81 -10.95
CA GLY A 349 -14.97 -5.08 -9.95
C GLY A 349 -15.19 -6.57 -9.66
N TRP A 350 -14.32 -7.46 -10.14
CA TRP A 350 -14.31 -8.86 -9.73
C TRP A 350 -13.70 -8.95 -8.33
N ILE A 351 -14.41 -9.58 -7.38
CA ILE A 351 -13.98 -9.65 -5.98
C ILE A 351 -14.13 -11.09 -5.51
N ILE A 352 -13.04 -11.66 -5.02
CA ILE A 352 -13.01 -13.03 -4.50
C ILE A 352 -13.97 -13.17 -3.32
N ASN A 353 -14.52 -14.38 -3.11
CA ASN A 353 -15.32 -14.63 -1.92
C ASN A 353 -14.41 -14.47 -0.68
N PRO A 354 -14.75 -13.56 0.27
CA PRO A 354 -13.86 -13.26 1.39
C PRO A 354 -13.68 -14.44 2.33
N ILE A 355 -14.74 -15.24 2.54
CA ILE A 355 -14.69 -16.41 3.41
C ILE A 355 -13.68 -17.41 2.82
N LEU A 356 -13.80 -17.71 1.54
CA LEU A 356 -12.87 -18.62 0.85
C LEU A 356 -11.43 -18.11 0.93
N TYR A 357 -11.21 -16.82 0.64
CA TYR A 357 -9.87 -16.22 0.70
C TYR A 357 -9.27 -16.29 2.12
N ILE A 358 -10.03 -15.90 3.13
CA ILE A 358 -9.58 -15.91 4.54
C ILE A 358 -9.30 -17.35 4.99
N THR A 359 -10.18 -18.30 4.69
CA THR A 359 -10.02 -19.71 5.07
C THR A 359 -8.76 -20.31 4.44
N ILE A 360 -8.53 -20.11 3.14
CA ILE A 360 -7.33 -20.61 2.46
C ILE A 360 -6.06 -19.99 3.07
N ASN A 361 -6.07 -18.68 3.33
CA ASN A 361 -4.91 -18.02 3.95
C ASN A 361 -4.67 -18.50 5.38
N LEU A 362 -5.71 -18.65 6.21
CA LEU A 362 -5.58 -19.20 7.57
C LEU A 362 -5.03 -20.62 7.56
N ILE A 363 -5.53 -21.48 6.66
CA ILE A 363 -4.99 -22.84 6.50
C ILE A 363 -3.51 -22.77 6.11
N SER A 364 -3.14 -21.89 5.17
CA SER A 364 -1.74 -21.73 4.76
C SER A 364 -0.82 -21.28 5.89
N ILE A 365 -1.32 -20.41 6.79
CA ILE A 365 -0.59 -19.97 7.98
C ILE A 365 -0.41 -21.15 8.94
N VAL A 366 -1.48 -21.88 9.25
CA VAL A 366 -1.43 -23.01 10.19
C VAL A 366 -0.50 -24.10 9.66
N VAL A 367 -0.70 -24.52 8.40
CA VAL A 367 0.15 -25.52 7.74
C VAL A 367 1.59 -25.03 7.66
N GLY A 368 1.81 -23.76 7.31
CA GLY A 368 3.15 -23.18 7.25
C GLY A 368 3.87 -23.20 8.61
N ILE A 369 3.18 -22.84 9.70
CA ILE A 369 3.73 -22.90 11.06
C ILE A 369 4.12 -24.34 11.43
N LEU A 370 3.31 -25.34 11.06
CA LEU A 370 3.62 -26.75 11.33
C LEU A 370 4.82 -27.26 10.51
N LEU A 371 5.08 -26.69 9.33
CA LEU A 371 6.16 -27.11 8.43
C LEU A 371 7.49 -26.37 8.66
N THR A 372 7.49 -25.28 9.45
CA THR A 372 8.65 -24.41 9.59
C THR A 372 9.04 -24.18 11.05
N ASP A 373 10.35 -24.09 11.31
CA ASP A 373 10.87 -23.72 12.63
C ASP A 373 10.75 -22.20 12.84
N ILE A 374 9.60 -21.77 13.36
CA ILE A 374 9.27 -20.36 13.59
C ILE A 374 10.11 -19.70 14.70
N SER A 375 10.93 -20.47 15.43
CA SER A 375 11.88 -19.91 16.40
C SER A 375 13.09 -19.26 15.73
N LYS A 376 13.37 -19.60 14.46
CA LYS A 376 14.46 -19.04 13.66
C LYS A 376 13.94 -18.04 12.63
N LEU A 377 14.76 -17.03 12.31
CA LEU A 377 14.43 -16.02 11.30
C LEU A 377 14.18 -16.68 9.92
N SER A 378 15.05 -17.59 9.51
CA SER A 378 14.91 -18.31 8.23
C SER A 378 13.60 -19.10 8.13
N GLY A 379 13.16 -19.74 9.21
CA GLY A 379 11.88 -20.46 9.23
C GLY A 379 10.68 -19.54 9.03
N VAL A 380 10.67 -18.37 9.68
CA VAL A 380 9.61 -17.35 9.49
C VAL A 380 9.65 -16.74 8.09
N LEU A 381 10.83 -16.57 7.48
CA LEU A 381 10.95 -16.13 6.09
C LEU A 381 10.41 -17.18 5.11
N ILE A 382 10.67 -18.47 5.35
CA ILE A 382 10.09 -19.57 4.57
C ILE A 382 8.56 -19.62 4.73
N LEU A 383 8.04 -19.40 5.94
CA LEU A 383 6.61 -19.26 6.18
C LEU A 383 5.99 -18.16 5.31
N ASN A 384 6.63 -16.99 5.20
CA ASN A 384 6.17 -15.92 4.31
C ASN A 384 6.16 -16.33 2.83
N ILE A 385 7.13 -17.13 2.39
CA ILE A 385 7.16 -17.68 1.02
C ILE A 385 6.00 -18.65 0.80
N ILE A 386 5.69 -19.53 1.76
CA ILE A 386 4.55 -20.44 1.70
C ILE A 386 3.24 -19.65 1.56
N ILE A 387 3.02 -18.67 2.45
CA ILE A 387 1.82 -17.82 2.42
C ILE A 387 1.74 -17.05 1.10
N GLY A 388 2.83 -16.42 0.66
CA GLY A 388 2.89 -15.67 -0.60
C GLY A 388 2.61 -16.55 -1.82
N THR A 389 3.10 -17.79 -1.83
CA THR A 389 2.83 -18.77 -2.91
C THR A 389 1.35 -19.11 -2.96
N VAL A 390 0.73 -19.41 -1.81
CA VAL A 390 -0.71 -19.69 -1.74
C VAL A 390 -1.54 -18.49 -2.20
N GLN A 391 -1.15 -17.26 -1.84
CA GLN A 391 -1.80 -16.05 -2.32
C GLN A 391 -1.70 -15.90 -3.85
N VAL A 392 -0.51 -16.08 -4.43
CA VAL A 392 -0.32 -16.02 -5.89
C VAL A 392 -1.21 -17.05 -6.58
N LEU A 393 -1.25 -18.29 -6.09
CA LEU A 393 -2.11 -19.34 -6.66
C LEU A 393 -3.59 -18.98 -6.55
N THR A 394 -4.05 -18.57 -5.36
CA THR A 394 -5.46 -18.23 -5.11
C THR A 394 -5.94 -17.09 -6.02
N HIS A 395 -5.15 -16.01 -6.11
CA HIS A 395 -5.48 -14.87 -6.94
C HIS A 395 -5.38 -15.19 -8.44
N SER A 396 -4.41 -16.00 -8.85
CA SER A 396 -4.26 -16.42 -10.26
C SER A 396 -5.44 -17.27 -10.70
N LEU A 397 -5.79 -18.31 -9.92
CA LEU A 397 -6.91 -19.19 -10.20
C LEU A 397 -8.23 -18.40 -10.30
N TYR A 398 -8.46 -17.48 -9.35
CA TYR A 398 -9.64 -16.62 -9.37
C TYR A 398 -9.68 -15.69 -10.59
N GLY A 399 -8.55 -15.06 -10.94
CA GLY A 399 -8.44 -14.19 -12.10
C GLY A 399 -8.72 -14.94 -13.42
N PHE A 400 -8.17 -16.13 -13.59
CA PHE A 400 -8.43 -16.98 -14.76
C PHE A 400 -9.87 -17.49 -14.80
N TYR A 401 -10.44 -17.88 -13.65
CA TYR A 401 -11.85 -18.28 -13.56
C TYR A 401 -12.79 -17.16 -14.03
N GLN A 402 -12.55 -15.92 -13.60
CA GLN A 402 -13.37 -14.79 -14.04
C GLN A 402 -13.22 -14.46 -15.52
N LEU A 403 -12.01 -14.59 -16.06
CA LEU A 403 -11.81 -14.46 -17.50
C LEU A 403 -12.58 -15.55 -18.25
N TYR A 404 -12.51 -16.80 -17.81
CA TYR A 404 -13.23 -17.90 -18.44
C TYR A 404 -14.75 -17.70 -18.45
N ASN A 405 -15.32 -17.15 -17.36
CA ASN A 405 -16.74 -16.84 -17.28
C ASN A 405 -17.22 -15.77 -18.28
N LEU A 406 -16.33 -15.01 -18.91
CA LEU A 406 -16.70 -14.09 -20.00
C LEU A 406 -16.90 -14.79 -21.34
N LYS A 407 -16.49 -16.07 -21.46
CA LYS A 407 -16.68 -16.89 -22.65
C LYS A 407 -18.05 -17.57 -22.66
N ALA A 408 -18.64 -17.77 -21.48
CA ALA A 408 -20.01 -18.25 -21.27
C ALA A 408 -20.99 -17.08 -21.38
#